data_AF-A0A7J4T849-F1
#
_entry.id   AF-A0A7J4T849-F1
#
_cell.length_a   1.000
_cell.length_b   1.000
_cell.length_c   1.000
_cell.angle_alpha   90.00
_cell.angle_beta   90.00
_cell.angle_gamma   90.00
#
_symmetry.space_group_name_H-M   'P 1'
#
loop_
_entity.id
_entity.type
_entity.pdbx_description
1 polymer ?
#
loop_
_entity_poly.entity_id
_entity_poly.type
_entity_poly.pdbx_seq_one_letter_code
_entity_poly.pdbx_strand_id
1 'polypeptide(L)'
;QAVANGLQKTGRLITGAAAIMVVVFMAFGLSSVVILKQIGLGLALAIFLDATIVRALVVPSTMRLMGKWNWWSPKWMSRGKVEPTIQQPAEESSV
;
A
#
# COMPACT_ATOMS: atom_id res chain seq x y z
N GLN A 1 5.54 -7.77 12.29
CA GLN A 1 6.45 -6.64 12.01
C GLN A 1 6.52 -6.29 10.53
N ALA A 2 6.56 -7.27 9.60
CA ALA A 2 6.52 -6.99 8.15
C ALA A 2 5.33 -6.11 7.70
N VAL A 3 4.12 -6.35 8.21
CA VAL A 3 2.93 -5.54 7.88
C VAL A 3 3.05 -4.11 8.41
N ALA A 4 3.59 -3.91 9.63
CA ALA A 4 3.77 -2.59 10.22
C ALA A 4 4.78 -1.74 9.44
N ASN A 5 5.92 -2.32 9.02
CA ASN A 5 6.91 -1.63 8.19
C ASN A 5 6.37 -1.32 6.78
N GLY A 6 5.59 -2.23 6.20
CA GLY A 6 4.91 -2.00 4.91
C GLY A 6 3.89 -0.86 5.00
N LEU A 7 3.14 -0.80 6.10
CA LEU A 7 2.18 0.27 6.36
C LEU A 7 2.85 1.62 6.61
N GLN A 8 4.01 1.65 7.28
CA GLN A 8 4.79 2.89 7.46
C GLN A 8 5.32 3.46 6.15
N LYS A 9 5.87 2.62 5.25
CA LYS A 9 6.41 3.10 3.97
C LYS A 9 5.32 3.55 3.00
N THR A 10 4.23 2.79 2.91
CA THR A 10 3.19 3.07 1.91
C THR A 10 2.12 4.00 2.45
N GLY A 11 1.85 3.99 3.75
CA GLY A 11 0.76 4.73 4.39
C GLY A 11 0.73 6.21 4.03
N ARG A 12 1.88 6.90 4.05
CA ARG A 12 1.98 8.32 3.67
C ARG A 12 1.53 8.59 2.23
N LEU A 13 1.89 7.71 1.30
CA LEU A 13 1.50 7.83 -0.12
C LEU A 13 0.00 7.63 -0.29
N ILE A 14 -0.58 6.64 0.39
CA ILE A 14 -2.02 6.35 0.32
C ILE A 14 -2.82 7.48 0.96
N THR A 15 -2.46 7.93 2.16
CA THR A 15 -3.14 9.04 2.83
C THR A 15 -3.03 10.33 2.01
N GLY A 16 -1.89 10.57 1.36
CA GLY A 16 -1.72 11.69 0.42
C GLY A 16 -2.67 11.61 -0.77
N ALA A 17 -2.78 10.45 -1.43
CA ALA A 17 -3.72 10.25 -2.53
C ALA A 17 -5.18 10.41 -2.08
N ALA A 18 -5.54 9.86 -0.91
CA ALA A 18 -6.88 9.99 -0.34
C ALA A 18 -7.23 11.45 -0.04
N ALA A 19 -6.27 12.25 0.47
CA ALA A 19 -6.48 13.67 0.74
C ALA A 19 -6.82 14.44 -0.55
N ILE A 20 -6.09 14.19 -1.65
CA ILE A 20 -6.37 14.82 -2.95
C ILE A 20 -7.77 14.43 -3.44
N MET A 21 -8.14 13.16 -3.34
CA MET A 21 -9.48 12.69 -3.74
C MET A 21 -10.59 13.38 -2.95
N VAL A 22 -10.46 13.49 -1.62
CA VAL A 22 -11.43 14.18 -0.77
C VAL A 22 -11.60 15.64 -1.19
N VAL A 23 -10.52 16.35 -1.50
CA VAL A 23 -10.56 17.74 -1.98
C VAL A 23 -11.30 17.84 -3.32
N VAL A 24 -11.03 16.94 -4.26
CA VAL A 24 -11.71 16.90 -5.57
C VAL A 24 -13.21 16.64 -5.41
N PHE A 25 -13.59 15.66 -4.58
CA PHE A 25 -15.01 15.34 -4.36
C PHE A 25 -15.75 16.40 -3.53
N MET A 26 -15.06 17.07 -2.59
CA MET A 26 -15.62 18.23 -1.89
C MET A 26 -16.00 19.34 -2.87
N ALA A 27 -15.18 19.59 -3.91
CA ALA A 27 -15.50 20.59 -4.92
C ALA A 27 -16.82 20.28 -5.67
N PHE A 28 -17.14 19.01 -5.90
CA PHE A 28 -18.44 18.60 -6.47
C PHE A 28 -19.61 18.82 -5.50
N GLY A 29 -19.37 18.86 -4.19
CA GLY A 29 -20.37 19.23 -3.19
C GLY A 29 -20.85 20.69 -3.29
N LEU A 30 -20.07 21.58 -3.90
CA LEU A 30 -20.47 22.96 -4.21
C LEU A 30 -21.29 23.07 -5.51
N SER A 31 -21.49 21.98 -6.25
CA SER A 31 -22.33 21.98 -7.45
C SER A 31 -23.80 22.26 -7.10
N SER A 32 -24.47 23.05 -7.95
CA SER A 32 -25.92 23.30 -7.88
C SER A 32 -26.75 22.08 -8.30
N VAL A 33 -26.13 21.06 -8.90
CA VAL A 33 -26.81 19.84 -9.33
C VAL A 33 -26.89 18.86 -8.16
N VAL A 34 -28.10 18.60 -7.68
CA VAL A 34 -28.35 17.75 -6.50
C VAL A 34 -27.73 16.35 -6.63
N ILE A 35 -27.78 15.74 -7.83
CA ILE A 35 -27.20 14.41 -8.07
C ILE A 35 -25.67 14.41 -7.86
N LEU A 36 -24.98 15.46 -8.34
CA LEU A 36 -23.53 15.61 -8.20
C LEU A 36 -23.15 15.83 -6.73
N LYS A 37 -23.97 16.59 -5.99
CA LYS A 37 -23.77 16.81 -4.56
C LYS A 37 -23.90 15.52 -3.75
N GLN A 38 -24.91 14.69 -4.03
CA GLN A 38 -25.12 13.41 -3.35
C GLN A 38 -23.99 12.42 -3.65
N ILE A 39 -23.63 12.26 -4.93
CA ILE A 39 -22.54 11.37 -5.35
C ILE A 39 -21.20 11.85 -4.79
N GLY A 40 -20.91 13.16 -4.86
CA GLY A 40 -19.68 13.75 -4.34
C GLY A 40 -19.52 13.56 -2.84
N LEU A 41 -20.57 13.84 -2.05
CA LEU A 41 -20.54 13.59 -0.60
C LEU A 41 -20.39 12.10 -0.26
N GLY A 42 -21.09 11.22 -0.99
CA GLY A 42 -20.99 9.77 -0.80
C GLY A 42 -19.59 9.23 -1.10
N LEU A 43 -18.99 9.65 -2.21
CA LEU A 43 -17.63 9.25 -2.59
C LEU A 43 -16.57 9.79 -1.62
N ALA A 44 -16.69 11.04 -1.18
CA ALA A 44 -15.76 11.61 -0.20
C ALA A 44 -15.77 10.80 1.11
N LEU A 45 -16.97 10.45 1.61
CA LEU A 45 -17.12 9.60 2.80
C LEU A 45 -16.58 8.18 2.59
N ALA A 46 -16.89 7.56 1.44
CA ALA A 46 -16.41 6.21 1.13
C ALA A 46 -14.88 6.12 1.09
N ILE A 47 -14.23 7.08 0.43
CA ILE A 47 -12.77 7.13 0.32
C ILE A 47 -12.13 7.41 1.68
N PHE A 48 -12.72 8.31 2.46
CA PHE A 48 -12.22 8.61 3.81
C PHE A 48 -12.26 7.36 4.70
N LEU A 49 -13.38 6.62 4.70
CA LEU A 49 -13.54 5.40 5.47
C LEU A 49 -12.64 4.26 4.98
N ASP A 50 -12.43 4.09 3.68
CA ASP A 50 -11.51 3.08 3.14
C ASP A 50 -10.05 3.37 3.55
N ALA A 51 -9.63 4.62 3.37
CA ALA A 51 -8.28 5.05 3.70
C ALA A 51 -7.96 4.92 5.20
N THR A 52 -8.97 5.08 6.09
CA THR A 52 -8.81 4.92 7.55
C THR A 52 -9.18 3.53 8.04
N ILE A 53 -10.46 3.16 8.01
CA ILE A 53 -10.96 1.92 8.62
C ILE A 53 -10.43 0.69 7.88
N VAL A 54 -10.61 0.64 6.56
CA VAL A 54 -10.22 -0.56 5.80
C VAL A 54 -8.71 -0.75 5.89
N ARG A 55 -7.93 0.32 5.72
CA ARG A 55 -6.48 0.21 5.71
C ARG A 55 -5.84 0.04 7.09
N ALA A 56 -6.34 0.73 8.12
CA ALA A 56 -5.76 0.66 9.46
C ALA A 56 -6.22 -0.57 10.25
N LEU A 57 -7.42 -1.09 9.96
CA LEU A 57 -8.01 -2.19 10.74
C LEU A 57 -8.28 -3.43 9.88
N VAL A 58 -9.03 -3.30 8.79
CA VAL A 58 -9.48 -4.47 8.01
C VAL A 58 -8.30 -5.19 7.36
N VAL A 59 -7.42 -4.49 6.64
CA VAL A 59 -6.25 -5.09 5.99
C VAL A 59 -5.33 -5.83 6.98
N PRO A 60 -4.86 -5.21 8.09
CA PRO A 60 -3.99 -5.90 9.03
C PRO A 60 -4.72 -7.00 9.82
N SER A 61 -6.00 -6.84 10.15
CA SER A 61 -6.77 -7.89 10.84
C SER A 61 -7.01 -9.10 9.95
N THR A 62 -7.38 -8.91 8.68
CA THR A 62 -7.54 -10.00 7.70
C THR A 62 -6.20 -10.69 7.43
N MET A 63 -5.10 -9.96 7.31
CA MET A 63 -3.76 -10.56 7.22
C MET A 63 -3.38 -11.36 8.47
N ARG A 64 -3.78 -10.90 9.66
CA ARG A 64 -3.57 -11.63 10.91
C ARG A 64 -4.43 -12.89 10.97
N LEU A 65 -5.68 -12.82 10.51
CA LEU A 65 -6.67 -13.90 10.57
C LEU A 65 -6.39 -15.01 9.54
N MET A 66 -6.05 -14.64 8.29
CA MET A 66 -5.71 -15.59 7.22
C MET A 66 -4.24 -16.07 7.28
N GLY A 67 -3.38 -15.37 8.03
CA GLY A 67 -2.06 -15.84 8.46
C GLY A 67 -1.21 -16.50 7.36
N LYS A 68 -0.96 -17.80 7.50
CA LYS A 68 -0.09 -18.60 6.62
C LYS A 68 -0.63 -18.75 5.18
N TRP A 69 -1.94 -18.63 4.97
CA TRP A 69 -2.54 -18.78 3.64
C TRP A 69 -2.32 -17.56 2.75
N ASN A 70 -2.27 -16.37 3.34
CA ASN A 70 -2.00 -15.12 2.59
C ASN A 70 -0.52 -14.95 2.21
N TRP A 71 0.39 -15.65 2.92
CA TRP A 71 1.83 -15.60 2.67
C TRP A 71 2.36 -16.83 1.92
N TRP A 72 1.48 -17.59 1.27
CA TRP A 72 1.89 -18.70 0.42
C TRP A 72 2.70 -18.17 -0.76
N SER A 73 4.02 -18.16 -0.59
CA SER A 73 4.98 -17.92 -1.66
C SER A 73 5.26 -19.28 -2.33
N PRO A 74 4.78 -19.51 -3.57
CA PRO A 74 5.11 -20.73 -4.29
C PRO A 74 6.62 -20.84 -4.44
N LYS A 75 7.17 -22.03 -4.15
CA LYS A 75 8.62 -22.33 -4.08
C LYS A 75 9.43 -21.87 -5.30
N TRP A 76 8.78 -21.58 -6.43
CA TRP A 76 9.44 -21.10 -7.65
C TRP A 76 9.98 -19.67 -7.56
N MET A 77 9.41 -18.80 -6.70
CA MET A 77 9.85 -17.40 -6.59
C MET A 77 11.15 -17.22 -5.77
N SER A 78 11.59 -18.23 -5.03
CA SER A 78 12.84 -18.20 -4.25
C SER A 78 14.10 -18.50 -5.07
N ARG A 79 13.97 -18.86 -6.36
CA ARG A 79 15.10 -19.27 -7.22
C ARG A 79 15.87 -18.11 -7.87
N GLY A 80 15.49 -16.87 -7.60
CA GLY A 80 16.12 -15.67 -8.17
C GLY A 80 17.19 -15.00 -7.30
N LYS A 81 17.71 -15.65 -6.25
CA LYS A 81 18.90 -15.13 -5.55
C LYS A 81 20.11 -15.37 -6.45
N VAL A 82 20.30 -14.49 -7.42
CA VAL A 82 21.59 -14.32 -8.09
C VAL A 82 22.52 -13.80 -7.00
N GLU A 83 23.32 -14.70 -6.45
CA GLU A 83 24.41 -14.32 -5.56
C GLU A 83 25.31 -13.38 -6.36
N PRO A 84 25.48 -12.11 -5.95
CA PRO A 84 26.48 -11.28 -6.59
C PRO A 84 27.82 -11.90 -6.24
N THR A 85 28.37 -12.68 -7.17
CA THR A 85 29.76 -13.11 -7.14
C THR A 85 30.58 -11.83 -7.10
N ILE A 86 30.89 -11.38 -5.89
CA ILE A 86 31.94 -10.39 -5.68
C ILE A 86 33.20 -11.10 -6.12
N GLN A 87 33.60 -10.83 -7.36
CA GLN A 87 34.88 -11.22 -7.90
C GLN A 87 35.93 -10.59 -6.98
N GLN A 88 36.46 -11.41 -6.07
CA GLN A 88 37.67 -11.11 -5.35
C GLN A 88 38.77 -10.96 -6.40
N PRO A 89 39.40 -9.79 -6.56
CA PRO A 89 40.51 -9.66 -7.49
C PRO A 89 41.58 -10.66 -7.06
N ALA A 90 41.89 -11.57 -7.98
CA ALA A 90 43.02 -12.46 -7.86
C ALA A 90 44.30 -11.61 -7.79
N GLU A 91 45.29 -12.17 -7.11
CA GLU A 91 46.71 -11.85 -7.34
C GLU A 91 47.31 -10.69 -6.53
N GLU A 92 47.14 -10.75 -5.21
CA GLU A 92 48.25 -10.43 -4.30
C GLU A 92 49.08 -11.71 -4.09
N SER A 93 49.77 -12.17 -5.15
CA SER A 93 50.70 -13.30 -5.07
C SER A 93 51.88 -13.19 -6.05
N SER A 94 52.23 -11.97 -6.45
CA SER A 94 53.22 -11.74 -7.52
C SER A 94 53.99 -10.40 -7.39
N VAL A 95 54.37 -9.93 -6.18
CA VAL A 95 55.51 -8.98 -6.00
C VAL A 95 56.20 -9.21 -4.66
#